data_AF-A0AAJ1NQD8-F1
#
_entry.id   AF-A0AAJ1NQD8-F1
#
_cell.length_a   1.000
_cell.length_b   1.000
_cell.length_c   1.000
_cell.angle_alpha   90.00
_cell.angle_beta   90.00
_cell.angle_gamma   90.00
#
_symmetry.space_group_name_H-M   'P 1'
#
loop_
_entity.id
_entity.type
_entity.pdbx_description
1 polymer ?
#
loop_
_entity_poly.entity_id
_entity_poly.type
_entity_poly.pdbx_seq_one_letter_code
_entity_poly.pdbx_strand_id
1 'polypeptide(L)'
;MTGSKKEDAMAKFSQAFDGFIIEFIDEDSTAIRIRAFFDNQGINSIILPTVPRSGYNTPESIERSIKEIRTIFDEEYSQFLKS
;
A
#
# COMPACT_ATOMS: atom_id res chain seq x y z
N MET A 1 -16.45 15.40 -9.52
CA MET A 1 -15.86 14.75 -8.33
C MET A 1 -14.36 14.93 -8.44
N THR A 2 -13.77 15.84 -7.67
CA THR A 2 -12.30 15.96 -7.57
C THR A 2 -11.90 15.23 -6.29
N GLY A 3 -11.76 13.91 -6.40
CA GLY A 3 -11.01 13.18 -5.38
C GLY A 3 -9.60 13.74 -5.35
N SER A 4 -9.00 13.85 -4.17
CA SER A 4 -7.61 14.32 -4.10
C SER A 4 -6.71 13.31 -4.81
N LYS A 5 -5.60 13.74 -5.45
CA LYS A 5 -4.63 12.80 -6.09
C LYS A 5 -4.19 11.67 -5.14
N LYS A 6 -4.23 11.93 -3.83
CA LYS A 6 -3.94 10.97 -2.77
C LYS A 6 -5.02 9.88 -2.69
N GLU A 7 -6.30 10.25 -2.75
CA GLU A 7 -7.43 9.31 -2.78
C GLU A 7 -7.40 8.43 -4.02
N ASP A 8 -7.14 9.01 -5.20
CA ASP A 8 -6.99 8.26 -6.45
C ASP A 8 -5.84 7.23 -6.33
N ALA A 9 -4.72 7.65 -5.74
CA ALA A 9 -3.60 6.75 -5.49
C ALA A 9 -3.93 5.65 -4.47
N MET A 10 -4.60 5.98 -3.35
CA MET A 10 -5.07 5.00 -2.36
C MET A 10 -5.98 3.94 -2.98
N ALA A 11 -6.88 4.35 -3.88
CA ALA A 11 -7.72 3.40 -4.62
C ALA A 11 -6.87 2.47 -5.51
N LYS A 12 -5.82 2.99 -6.16
CA LYS A 12 -4.89 2.18 -6.96
C LYS A 12 -4.06 1.21 -6.12
N PHE A 13 -3.59 1.63 -4.94
CA PHE A 13 -2.95 0.71 -3.99
C PHE A 13 -3.93 -0.37 -3.55
N SER A 14 -5.17 -0.03 -3.19
CA SER A 14 -6.20 -1.01 -2.84
C SER A 14 -6.41 -2.06 -3.93
N GLN A 15 -6.51 -1.62 -5.18
CA GLN A 15 -6.64 -2.52 -6.33
C GLN A 15 -5.40 -3.42 -6.53
N ALA A 16 -4.20 -2.90 -6.28
CA ALA A 16 -2.96 -3.66 -6.42
C ALA A 16 -2.76 -4.70 -5.29
N PHE A 17 -3.46 -4.55 -4.18
CA PHE A 17 -3.47 -5.47 -3.04
C PHE A 17 -4.77 -6.28 -2.95
N ASP A 18 -5.48 -6.44 -4.07
CA ASP A 18 -6.70 -7.26 -4.12
C ASP A 18 -6.45 -8.67 -3.56
N GLY A 19 -7.40 -9.13 -2.74
CA GLY A 19 -7.27 -10.36 -1.94
C GLY A 19 -6.62 -10.20 -0.56
N PHE A 20 -6.11 -9.00 -0.22
CA PHE A 20 -5.57 -8.69 1.11
C PHE A 20 -6.31 -7.52 1.76
N ILE A 21 -6.35 -7.52 3.09
CA ILE A 21 -6.82 -6.36 3.84
C ILE A 21 -5.69 -5.34 3.87
N ILE A 22 -5.99 -4.09 3.49
CA ILE A 22 -5.07 -2.96 3.65
C ILE A 22 -5.73 -1.82 4.41
N GLU A 23 -4.94 -1.14 5.24
CA GLU A 23 -5.32 0.05 5.97
C GLU A 23 -4.42 1.22 5.58
N PHE A 24 -5.04 2.38 5.35
CA PHE A 24 -4.33 3.63 5.13
C PHE A 24 -4.24 4.41 6.45
N ILE A 25 -3.03 4.65 6.91
CA ILE A 25 -2.77 5.37 8.15
C ILE A 25 -2.68 6.87 7.81
N ASP A 26 -3.74 7.61 8.08
CA ASP A 26 -3.85 9.04 7.72
C ASP A 26 -3.28 9.96 8.81
N GLU A 27 -1.97 9.87 9.02
CA GLU A 27 -1.24 10.74 9.96
C GLU A 27 -0.57 11.95 9.26
N ASP A 28 -0.39 11.88 7.94
CA ASP A 28 0.31 12.89 7.15
C ASP A 28 -0.54 13.33 5.95
N SER A 29 -0.83 14.62 5.87
CA SER A 29 -1.59 15.23 4.77
C SER A 29 -0.95 15.05 3.38
N THR A 30 0.34 14.67 3.32
CA THR A 30 1.16 14.65 2.09
C THR A 30 1.79 13.30 1.76
N ALA A 31 1.59 12.27 2.58
CA ALA A 31 2.13 10.94 2.35
C ALA A 31 1.04 9.87 2.49
N ILE A 32 1.30 8.69 1.92
CA ILE A 32 0.46 7.50 2.07
C ILE A 32 1.25 6.49 2.90
N ARG A 33 0.70 6.12 4.05
CA ARG A 33 1.19 5.03 4.89
C ARG A 33 0.23 3.86 4.76
N ILE A 34 0.78 2.67 4.49
CA ILE A 34 -0.02 1.47 4.22
C ILE A 34 0.37 0.40 5.23
N ARG A 35 -0.63 -0.15 5.91
CA ARG A 35 -0.52 -1.41 6.64
C ARG A 35 -1.22 -2.49 5.81
N ALA A 36 -0.54 -3.60 5.55
CA ALA A 36 -1.13 -4.74 4.87
C ALA A 36 -1.17 -5.95 5.80
N PHE A 37 -2.26 -6.69 5.77
CA PHE A 37 -2.45 -7.86 6.62
C PHE A 37 -2.21 -9.13 5.82
N PHE A 38 -1.47 -10.05 6.41
CA PHE A 38 -1.20 -11.37 5.85
C PHE A 38 -2.36 -12.35 6.06
N ASP A 39 -3.27 -12.04 7.00
CA ASP A 39 -4.44 -12.87 7.30
C ASP A 39 -5.74 -12.05 7.34
N ASN A 40 -6.86 -12.77 7.20
CA ASN A 40 -8.21 -12.19 7.24
C ASN A 40 -8.72 -11.92 8.67
N GLN A 41 -7.95 -12.29 9.70
CA GLN A 41 -8.30 -12.05 11.10
C GLN A 41 -7.77 -10.69 11.59
N GLY A 42 -6.89 -10.05 10.81
CA GLY A 42 -6.28 -8.77 11.16
C GLY A 42 -5.15 -8.91 12.19
N ILE A 43 -4.56 -10.09 12.36
CA ILE A 43 -3.58 -10.37 13.42
C ILE A 43 -2.17 -10.12 12.92
N ASN A 44 -1.79 -10.77 11.82
CA ASN A 44 -0.47 -10.67 11.24
C ASN A 44 -0.49 -9.59 10.16
N SER A 45 0.36 -8.58 10.35
CA SER A 45 0.45 -7.43 9.44
C SER A 45 1.86 -6.89 9.34
N ILE A 46 2.08 -6.12 8.29
CA ILE A 46 3.31 -5.38 8.04
C ILE A 46 2.98 -3.92 7.75
N ILE A 47 3.85 -3.03 8.23
CA ILE A 47 3.87 -1.64 7.80
C ILE A 47 4.76 -1.54 6.56
N LEU A 48 4.17 -1.16 5.44
CA LEU A 48 4.87 -0.99 4.18
C LEU A 48 5.61 0.36 4.13
N PRO A 49 6.61 0.51 3.24
CA PRO A 49 7.28 1.79 3.05
C PRO A 49 6.29 2.94 2.79
N THR A 50 6.57 4.09 3.39
CA THR A 50 5.75 5.29 3.20
C THR A 50 5.91 5.80 1.77
N VAL A 51 4.81 6.07 1.08
CA VAL A 51 4.80 6.69 -0.25
C VAL A 51 4.74 8.21 -0.10
N PRO A 52 5.82 8.95 -0.38
CA PRO A 52 5.78 10.41 -0.38
C PRO A 52 4.96 10.92 -1.57
N ARG A 53 4.58 12.20 -1.56
CA ARG A 53 3.86 12.85 -2.67
C ARG A 53 4.48 12.64 -4.05
N SER A 54 5.80 12.57 -4.14
CA SER A 54 6.51 12.29 -5.40
C SER A 54 6.25 10.88 -5.95
N GLY A 55 5.90 9.92 -5.09
CA GLY A 55 5.55 8.55 -5.45
C GLY A 55 4.10 8.35 -5.89
N TYR A 56 3.26 9.39 -5.84
CA TYR A 56 1.87 9.29 -6.31
C TYR A 56 1.38 10.51 -7.10
N ASN A 57 2.27 11.41 -7.51
CA ASN A 57 1.88 12.67 -8.17
C ASN A 57 1.51 12.49 -9.66
N THR A 58 2.00 11.41 -10.29
CA THR A 58 1.73 11.00 -11.69
C THR A 58 1.40 9.51 -11.77
N PRO A 59 0.71 9.04 -12.82
CA PRO A 59 0.41 7.61 -13.01
C PRO A 59 1.66 6.71 -12.97
N GLU A 60 2.76 7.13 -13.60
CA GLU A 60 4.02 6.37 -13.66
C GLU A 60 4.68 6.26 -12.29
N SER A 61 4.57 7.32 -11.46
CA SER A 61 5.06 7.28 -10.08
C SER A 61 4.23 6.30 -9.23
N ILE A 62 2.90 6.28 -9.42
CA ILE A 62 2.01 5.35 -8.72
C ILE A 62 2.36 3.91 -9.09
N GLU A 63 2.50 3.60 -10.38
CA GLU A 63 2.87 2.25 -10.83
C GLU A 63 4.22 1.79 -10.28
N ARG A 64 5.22 2.68 -10.25
CA ARG A 64 6.53 2.40 -9.66
C ARG A 64 6.41 2.10 -8.17
N SER A 65 5.74 2.97 -7.41
CA SER A 65 5.58 2.78 -5.96
C SER A 65 4.76 1.55 -5.62
N ILE A 66 3.72 1.21 -6.41
CA ILE A 66 2.98 -0.05 -6.28
C ILE A 66 3.92 -1.24 -6.47
N LYS A 67 4.75 -1.24 -7.52
CA LYS A 67 5.67 -2.34 -7.80
C LYS A 67 6.66 -2.55 -6.66
N GLU A 68 7.29 -1.47 -6.19
CA GLU A 68 8.26 -1.51 -5.09
C GLU A 68 7.62 -2.04 -3.80
N ILE A 69 6.46 -1.49 -3.43
CA ILE A 69 5.75 -1.89 -2.21
C ILE A 69 5.24 -3.32 -2.31
N ARG A 70 4.76 -3.74 -3.49
CA ARG A 70 4.28 -5.11 -3.71
C ARG A 70 5.39 -6.14 -3.61
N THR A 71 6.57 -5.85 -4.16
CA THR A 71 7.75 -6.72 -4.01
C THR A 71 8.08 -6.97 -2.54
N ILE A 72 8.14 -5.90 -1.73
CA ILE A 72 8.42 -6.02 -0.29
C ILE A 72 7.34 -6.84 0.41
N PHE A 73 6.06 -6.57 0.11
CA PHE A 73 4.95 -7.33 0.69
C PHE A 73 5.02 -8.83 0.32
N ASP A 74 5.24 -9.16 -0.95
CA ASP A 74 5.24 -10.55 -1.42
C ASP A 74 6.44 -11.34 -0.83
N GLU A 75 7.59 -10.69 -0.64
CA GLU A 75 8.76 -11.27 0.02
C GLU A 75 8.46 -11.61 1.49
N GLU A 76 7.88 -10.68 2.23
CA GLU A 76 7.53 -10.85 3.65
C GLU A 76 6.38 -11.84 3.84
N TYR A 77 5.37 -11.79 2.98
CA TYR A 77 4.27 -12.76 2.97
C TYR A 77 4.77 -14.17 2.68
N SER A 78 5.73 -14.32 1.75
CA SER A 78 6.35 -15.62 1.47
C SER A 78 7.15 -16.18 2.65
N GLN A 79 7.72 -15.32 3.50
CA GLN A 79 8.39 -15.73 4.73
C GLN A 79 7.36 -16.14 5.81
N PHE A 80 6.29 -15.38 5.94
CA PHE A 80 5.17 -15.70 6.82
C PHE A 80 4.56 -17.08 6.51
N LEU A 81 4.34 -17.41 5.23
CA LEU A 81 3.79 -18.72 4.82
C LEU A 81 4.71 -19.92 5.11
N LYS A 82 6.00 -19.70 5.38
CA LYS A 82 6.97 -20.75 5.74
C LYS A 82 7.13 -20.94 7.25
N SER A 83 6.57 -20.03 8.05
CA SER A 83 6.63 -20.04 9.52
C SER A 83 5.51 -20.88 10.11
#